data_AF-A0A9R1I6L5-F1
#
_entry.id   AF-A0A9R1I6L5-F1
#
_cell.length_a   1.000
_cell.length_b   1.000
_cell.length_c   1.000
_cell.angle_alpha   90.00
_cell.angle_beta   90.00
_cell.angle_gamma   90.00
#
_symmetry.space_group_name_H-M   'P 1'
#
loop_
_entity.id
_entity.type
_entity.pdbx_description
1 polymer ?
#
loop_
_entity_poly.entity_id
_entity_poly.type
_entity_poly.pdbx_seq_one_letter_code
_entity_poly.pdbx_strand_id
1 'polypeptide(L)'
;MAFAQSTDDSGAGDAFAALPSPRVVATHLPYSLLPRRITAEESGCRIVYICRNPKDAFVSSWFFAKKGAATVARARARADKDMDMQLQQQPPYTFEEAFELFCDGICVCGPQWRHEMGYWEMRRKRPEKVLFLRYEEMLRDP
;
A
#
# COMPACT_ATOMS: atom_id res chain seq x y z
N MET A 1 13.85 -22.22 26.10
CA MET A 1 14.53 -21.05 25.50
C MET A 1 13.48 -19.97 25.27
N ALA A 2 13.47 -18.97 26.16
CA ALA A 2 12.55 -17.84 26.10
C ALA A 2 13.15 -16.78 25.16
N PHE A 3 12.47 -16.44 24.08
CA PHE A 3 12.83 -15.28 23.28
C PHE A 3 12.24 -14.04 23.95
N ALA A 4 13.16 -13.19 24.40
CA ALA A 4 12.89 -11.90 25.01
C ALA A 4 12.02 -11.03 24.09
N GLN A 5 11.01 -10.41 24.69
CA GLN A 5 10.28 -9.30 24.09
C GLN A 5 11.24 -8.11 24.05
N SER A 6 11.79 -7.79 22.88
CA SER A 6 12.49 -6.52 22.68
C SER A 6 11.45 -5.42 22.53
N THR A 7 11.18 -4.71 23.61
CA THR A 7 10.61 -3.36 23.55
C THR A 7 11.68 -2.44 22.98
N ASP A 8 11.64 -2.15 21.68
CA ASP A 8 12.37 -1.01 21.13
C ASP A 8 11.69 0.27 21.65
N ASP A 9 12.28 0.81 22.71
CA ASP A 9 12.07 2.17 23.20
C ASP A 9 12.91 3.12 22.35
N SER A 10 12.45 3.41 21.14
CA SER A 10 12.87 4.62 20.45
C SER A 10 11.99 5.76 20.96
N GLY A 11 12.59 6.71 21.70
CA GLY A 11 11.94 7.86 22.35
C GLY A 11 11.23 8.89 21.44
N ALA A 12 10.73 8.48 20.28
CA ALA A 12 9.59 9.14 19.66
C ALA A 12 8.33 8.61 20.38
N GLY A 13 7.76 9.41 21.28
CA GLY A 13 6.47 9.06 21.90
C GLY A 13 5.48 8.59 20.83
N ASP A 14 4.71 7.53 21.11
CA ASP A 14 3.82 6.89 20.14
C ASP A 14 2.95 7.95 19.44
N ALA A 15 3.34 8.33 18.23
CA ALA A 15 2.70 9.40 17.47
C ALA A 15 1.22 9.11 17.24
N PHE A 16 0.84 7.83 17.24
CA PHE A 16 -0.55 7.41 17.15
C PHE A 16 -1.29 7.46 18.49
N ALA A 17 -0.60 7.37 19.63
CA ALA A 17 -1.21 7.50 20.96
C ALA A 17 -1.66 8.93 21.27
N ALA A 18 -1.04 9.93 20.65
CA ALA A 18 -1.44 11.34 20.80
C ALA A 18 -2.74 11.69 20.06
N LEU A 19 -3.21 10.83 19.14
CA LEU A 19 -4.41 11.09 18.34
C LEU A 19 -5.70 10.68 19.08
N PRO A 20 -6.78 11.49 19.00
CA PRO A 20 -8.06 11.14 19.62
C PRO A 20 -8.68 9.89 18.96
N SER A 21 -9.38 9.08 19.74
CA SER A 21 -10.11 7.91 19.24
C SER A 21 -11.51 8.28 18.78
N PRO A 22 -12.03 7.68 17.68
CA PRO A 22 -11.44 6.62 16.87
C PRO A 22 -10.37 7.12 15.87
N ARG A 23 -9.29 6.34 15.71
CA ARG A 23 -8.17 6.65 14.81
C ARG A 23 -8.37 5.97 13.46
N VAL A 24 -8.24 6.74 12.38
CA VAL A 24 -8.29 6.24 11.00
C VAL A 24 -6.89 6.23 10.43
N VAL A 25 -6.42 5.05 10.04
CA VAL A 25 -5.08 4.85 9.47
C VAL A 25 -5.23 4.08 8.16
N ALA A 26 -4.53 4.53 7.12
CA ALA A 26 -4.48 3.86 5.83
C ALA A 26 -3.12 3.19 5.64
N THR A 27 -3.11 2.04 4.98
CA THR A 27 -1.88 1.30 4.67
C THR A 27 -2.06 0.46 3.41
N HIS A 28 -0.96 0.23 2.69
CA HIS A 28 -0.87 -0.71 1.58
C HIS A 28 -0.18 -2.03 1.99
N LEU A 29 0.01 -2.28 3.29
CA LEU A 29 0.65 -3.51 3.74
C LEU A 29 -0.26 -4.73 3.55
N PRO A 30 0.31 -5.90 3.17
CA PRO A 30 -0.43 -7.15 3.19
C PRO A 30 -0.80 -7.53 4.62
N TYR A 31 -1.87 -8.31 4.79
CA TYR A 31 -2.40 -8.68 6.09
C TYR A 31 -1.34 -9.30 7.03
N SER A 32 -0.44 -10.11 6.47
CA SER A 32 0.63 -10.81 7.21
C SER A 32 1.66 -9.86 7.84
N LEU A 33 1.81 -8.64 7.31
CA LEU A 33 2.76 -7.64 7.81
C LEU A 33 2.09 -6.63 8.74
N LEU A 34 0.78 -6.75 8.99
CA LEU A 34 0.10 -5.86 9.93
C LEU A 34 0.55 -6.13 11.37
N PRO A 35 0.71 -5.08 12.20
CA PRO A 35 1.01 -5.24 13.62
C PRO A 35 0.01 -6.16 14.33
N ARG A 36 0.51 -7.03 15.21
CA ARG A 36 -0.32 -7.95 16.01
C ARG A 36 -1.41 -7.25 16.79
N ARG A 37 -1.18 -6.01 17.24
CA ARG A 37 -2.18 -5.20 17.95
C ARG A 37 -3.43 -4.93 17.10
N ILE A 38 -3.32 -4.90 15.77
CA ILE A 38 -4.45 -4.70 14.84
C ILE A 38 -5.11 -6.05 14.51
N THR A 39 -4.32 -7.12 14.40
CA THR A 39 -4.82 -8.44 13.96
C THR A 39 -5.32 -9.34 15.10
N ALA A 40 -4.94 -9.07 16.35
CA ALA A 40 -5.36 -9.80 17.57
C ALA A 40 -6.88 -9.80 17.77
N GLU A 41 -7.46 -10.92 18.20
CA GLU A 41 -8.93 -11.06 18.34
C GLU A 41 -9.54 -10.06 19.32
N GLU A 42 -8.82 -9.78 20.40
CA GLU A 42 -9.23 -8.82 21.44
C GLU A 42 -9.10 -7.36 21.00
N SER A 43 -8.51 -7.08 19.83
CA SER A 43 -8.39 -5.71 19.35
C SER A 43 -9.76 -5.19 18.91
N GLY A 44 -10.20 -4.06 19.46
CA GLY A 44 -11.38 -3.33 18.96
C GLY A 44 -11.20 -2.71 17.57
N CYS A 45 -10.03 -2.86 16.93
CA CYS A 45 -9.73 -2.34 15.61
C CYS A 45 -10.48 -3.10 14.51
N ARG A 46 -11.09 -2.34 13.59
CA ARG A 46 -11.73 -2.86 12.38
C ARG A 46 -10.89 -2.52 11.16
N ILE A 47 -10.93 -3.38 10.16
CA ILE A 47 -10.18 -3.24 8.91
C ILE A 47 -11.18 -3.08 7.77
N VAL A 48 -10.99 -2.05 6.95
CA VAL A 48 -11.69 -1.90 5.67
C VAL A 48 -10.67 -2.12 4.57
N TYR A 49 -10.88 -3.14 3.76
CA TYR A 49 -10.06 -3.46 2.61
C TYR A 49 -10.85 -3.21 1.33
N ILE A 50 -10.24 -2.50 0.39
CA ILE A 50 -10.83 -2.19 -0.92
C ILE A 50 -9.99 -2.91 -1.96
N CYS A 51 -10.58 -3.88 -2.66
CA CYS A 51 -9.97 -4.49 -3.83
C CYS A 51 -10.41 -3.76 -5.09
N ARG A 52 -9.62 -3.91 -6.15
CA ARG A 52 -9.90 -3.35 -7.48
C ARG A 52 -9.48 -4.38 -8.52
N ASN A 53 -10.13 -4.39 -9.68
CA ASN A 53 -9.71 -5.22 -10.80
C ASN A 53 -8.19 -5.04 -11.05
N PRO A 54 -7.39 -6.13 -11.10
CA PRO A 54 -5.94 -6.03 -11.20
C PRO A 54 -5.48 -5.30 -12.48
N LYS A 55 -6.26 -5.36 -13.56
CA LYS A 55 -5.97 -4.61 -14.80
C LYS A 55 -6.07 -3.10 -14.57
N ASP A 56 -7.13 -2.66 -13.89
CA ASP A 56 -7.35 -1.26 -13.59
C ASP A 56 -6.38 -0.76 -12.50
N ALA A 57 -6.05 -1.62 -11.53
CA ALA A 57 -5.04 -1.35 -10.52
C ALA A 57 -3.65 -1.16 -11.15
N PHE A 58 -3.26 -2.02 -12.10
CA PHE A 58 -2.01 -1.90 -12.84
C PHE A 58 -1.92 -0.56 -13.60
N VAL A 59 -2.94 -0.25 -14.40
CA VAL A 59 -2.98 1.02 -15.17
C VAL A 59 -2.87 2.22 -14.23
N SER A 60 -3.59 2.19 -13.11
CA SER A 60 -3.52 3.24 -12.08
C SER A 60 -2.10 3.39 -11.51
N SER A 61 -1.46 2.27 -11.14
CA SER A 61 -0.11 2.25 -10.60
C SER A 61 0.93 2.73 -11.62
N TRP A 62 0.79 2.38 -12.89
CA TRP A 62 1.64 2.85 -13.98
C TRP A 62 1.63 4.38 -14.10
N PHE A 63 0.43 4.98 -14.17
CA PHE A 63 0.32 6.44 -14.25
C PHE A 63 0.78 7.14 -12.96
N PHE A 64 0.52 6.55 -11.80
CA PHE A 64 1.01 7.05 -10.53
C PHE A 64 2.55 7.08 -10.48
N ALA A 65 3.21 5.99 -10.88
CA ALA A 65 4.66 5.89 -10.94
C ALA A 65 5.27 6.91 -11.90
N LYS A 66 4.69 7.08 -13.10
CA LYS A 66 5.12 8.11 -14.07
C LYS A 66 5.04 9.52 -13.50
N LYS A 67 3.95 9.85 -12.81
CA LYS A 67 3.78 11.17 -12.17
C LYS A 67 4.78 11.36 -11.01
N GLY A 68 5.02 10.31 -10.23
CA GLY A 68 6.02 10.30 -9.16
C GLY A 68 7.43 10.57 -9.69
N ALA A 69 7.86 9.83 -10.72
CA ALA A 69 9.14 10.03 -11.39
C ALA A 69 9.29 11.45 -11.94
N ALA A 70 8.26 11.97 -12.61
CA ALA A 70 8.27 13.35 -13.12
C ALA A 70 8.39 14.39 -11.99
N THR A 71 7.75 14.15 -10.84
CA THR A 71 7.83 15.03 -9.67
C THR A 71 9.24 15.02 -9.08
N VAL A 72 9.84 13.85 -8.92
CA VAL A 72 11.22 13.70 -8.44
C VAL A 72 12.21 14.34 -9.40
N ALA A 73 12.05 14.13 -10.71
CA ALA A 73 12.90 14.76 -11.72
C ALA A 73 12.80 16.29 -11.67
N ARG A 74 11.59 16.85 -11.54
CA ARG A 74 11.38 18.30 -11.36
C ARG A 74 12.00 18.83 -10.06
N ALA A 75 11.89 18.08 -8.96
CA ALA A 75 12.50 18.46 -7.70
C ALA A 75 14.04 18.48 -7.81
N ARG A 76 14.63 17.50 -8.49
CA ARG A 76 16.08 17.42 -8.76
C ARG A 76 16.56 18.53 -9.70
N ALA A 77 15.83 18.82 -10.78
CA ALA A 77 16.17 19.91 -11.70
C ALA A 77 16.07 21.31 -11.05
N ARG A 78 15.30 21.46 -9.97
CA ARG A 78 15.30 22.70 -9.16
C ARG A 78 16.51 22.80 -8.23
N ALA A 79 17.09 21.67 -7.85
CA ALA A 79 18.25 21.61 -6.95
C ALA A 79 19.57 21.83 -7.72
N ASP A 80 19.69 21.34 -8.95
CA ASP A 80 20.85 21.55 -9.83
C ASP A 80 20.46 22.35 -11.09
N LYS A 81 20.92 23.61 -11.18
CA LYS A 81 20.60 24.54 -12.28
C LYS A 81 21.42 24.32 -13.55
N ASP A 82 22.49 23.52 -13.49
CA ASP A 82 23.44 23.31 -14.59
C ASP A 82 23.17 22.01 -15.37
N MET A 83 22.06 21.33 -15.10
CA MET A 83 21.73 20.06 -15.75
C MET A 83 21.01 20.29 -17.08
N ASP A 84 21.63 19.82 -18.16
CA ASP A 84 21.09 19.82 -19.52
C ASP A 84 19.65 19.28 -19.58
N MET A 85 18.79 20.03 -20.27
CA MET A 85 17.34 19.77 -20.46
C MET A 85 17.07 18.56 -21.37
N GLN A 86 17.96 17.57 -21.40
CA GLN A 86 17.84 16.31 -22.16
C GLN A 86 17.58 15.09 -21.27
N LEU A 87 17.39 15.29 -19.95
CA LEU A 87 16.82 14.26 -19.09
C LEU A 87 15.30 14.13 -19.33
N GLN A 88 14.92 13.89 -20.58
CA GLN A 88 13.63 13.32 -20.94
C GLN A 88 13.70 11.86 -20.50
N GLN A 89 13.66 11.64 -19.18
CA GLN A 89 13.72 10.34 -18.56
C GLN A 89 12.53 9.55 -19.07
N GLN A 90 12.81 8.69 -20.06
CA GLN A 90 11.88 7.63 -20.37
C GLN A 90 11.64 6.86 -19.06
N PRO A 91 10.39 6.43 -18.81
CA PRO A 91 10.14 5.55 -17.68
C PRO A 91 11.11 4.36 -17.76
N PRO A 92 11.65 3.88 -16.64
CA PRO A 92 12.68 2.83 -16.63
C PRO A 92 12.21 1.51 -17.24
N TYR A 93 10.91 1.40 -17.52
CA TYR A 93 10.25 0.28 -18.16
C TYR A 93 9.28 0.83 -19.21
N THR A 94 9.05 0.08 -20.28
CA THR A 94 7.90 0.25 -21.16
C THR A 94 6.60 -0.16 -20.44
N PHE A 95 5.45 0.13 -21.05
CA PHE A 95 4.17 -0.29 -20.46
C PHE A 95 4.07 -1.81 -20.42
N GLU A 96 4.54 -2.47 -21.47
CA GLU A 96 4.57 -3.93 -21.63
C GLU A 96 5.52 -4.57 -20.60
N GLU A 97 6.75 -4.05 -20.44
CA GLU A 97 7.68 -4.55 -19.42
C GLU A 97 7.13 -4.37 -18.00
N ALA A 98 6.52 -3.22 -17.72
CA ALA A 98 5.89 -2.99 -16.43
C ALA A 98 4.69 -3.93 -16.19
N PHE A 99 3.95 -4.27 -17.25
CA PHE A 99 2.85 -5.22 -17.18
C PHE A 99 3.35 -6.63 -16.89
N GLU A 100 4.40 -7.09 -17.56
CA GLU A 100 5.01 -8.39 -17.30
C GLU A 100 5.55 -8.48 -15.86
N LEU A 101 6.25 -7.44 -15.38
CA LEU A 101 6.68 -7.37 -13.98
C LEU A 101 5.50 -7.45 -13.00
N PHE A 102 4.39 -6.77 -13.30
CA PHE A 102 3.18 -6.84 -12.48
C PHE A 102 2.57 -8.25 -12.50
N CYS A 103 2.53 -8.92 -13.66
CA CYS A 103 2.09 -10.30 -13.82
C CYS A 103 2.98 -11.31 -13.09
N ASP A 104 4.28 -11.03 -12.98
CA ASP A 104 5.25 -11.78 -12.16
C ASP A 104 5.13 -11.47 -10.66
N GLY A 105 4.29 -10.48 -10.30
CA GLY A 105 4.02 -10.08 -8.92
C GLY A 105 5.04 -9.10 -8.36
N ILE A 106 5.92 -8.58 -9.22
CA ILE A 106 6.93 -7.58 -8.90
C ILE A 106 6.27 -6.20 -9.04
N CYS A 107 5.49 -5.83 -8.02
CA CYS A 107 4.87 -4.53 -7.91
C CYS A 107 4.90 -4.00 -6.47
N VAL A 108 4.63 -2.70 -6.29
CA VAL A 108 4.61 -2.09 -4.96
C VAL A 108 3.57 -2.80 -4.09
N CYS A 109 4.02 -3.34 -2.95
CA CYS A 109 3.21 -4.14 -2.03
C CYS A 109 2.61 -5.42 -2.67
N GLY A 110 3.17 -5.88 -3.79
CA GLY A 110 2.75 -7.09 -4.49
C GLY A 110 3.25 -8.40 -3.86
N PRO A 111 2.84 -9.55 -4.42
CA PRO A 111 1.94 -9.68 -5.58
C PRO A 111 0.49 -9.32 -5.28
N GLN A 112 -0.18 -8.61 -6.20
CA GLN A 112 -1.54 -8.09 -6.00
C GLN A 112 -2.54 -9.18 -5.58
N TRP A 113 -2.53 -10.33 -6.24
CA TRP A 113 -3.45 -11.44 -5.91
C TRP A 113 -3.20 -12.02 -4.52
N ARG A 114 -1.94 -12.13 -4.07
CA ARG A 114 -1.64 -12.59 -2.70
C ARG A 114 -2.10 -11.57 -1.67
N HIS A 115 -1.94 -10.29 -2.00
CA HIS A 115 -2.43 -9.21 -1.16
C HIS A 115 -3.94 -9.31 -0.98
N GLU A 116 -4.71 -9.40 -2.07
CA GLU A 116 -6.17 -9.52 -2.04
C GLU A 116 -6.63 -10.80 -1.33
N MET A 117 -6.03 -11.94 -1.64
CA MET A 117 -6.38 -13.23 -1.02
C MET A 117 -6.18 -13.21 0.49
N GLY A 118 -5.10 -12.57 0.99
CA GLY A 118 -4.86 -12.47 2.43
C GLY A 118 -6.00 -11.77 3.16
N TYR A 119 -6.50 -10.66 2.63
CA TYR A 119 -7.65 -9.95 3.22
C TYR A 119 -8.97 -10.69 3.01
N TRP A 120 -9.15 -11.34 1.86
CA TRP A 120 -10.35 -12.14 1.56
C TRP A 120 -10.50 -13.33 2.51
N GLU A 121 -9.41 -14.06 2.78
CA GLU A 121 -9.41 -15.16 3.75
C GLU A 121 -9.77 -14.67 5.15
N MET A 122 -9.25 -13.51 5.55
CA MET A 122 -9.53 -12.95 6.86
C MET A 122 -10.95 -12.41 6.97
N ARG A 123 -11.52 -11.86 5.89
CA ARG A 123 -12.96 -11.57 5.80
C ARG A 123 -13.80 -12.83 6.03
N ARG A 124 -13.42 -13.96 5.44
CA ARG A 124 -14.15 -15.22 5.62
C ARG A 124 -14.04 -15.77 7.04
N LYS A 125 -12.89 -15.61 7.68
CA LYS A 125 -12.65 -16.08 9.06
C LYS A 125 -13.24 -15.17 10.13
N ARG A 126 -13.25 -13.85 9.89
CA ARG A 126 -13.61 -12.79 10.86
C ARG A 126 -14.41 -11.66 10.19
N PRO A 127 -15.64 -11.93 9.72
CA PRO A 127 -16.44 -10.97 8.95
C PRO A 127 -16.83 -9.69 9.74
N GLU A 128 -16.86 -9.76 11.06
CA GLU A 128 -17.09 -8.63 11.98
C GLU A 128 -15.89 -7.68 12.07
N LYS A 129 -14.70 -8.17 11.72
CA LYS A 129 -13.43 -7.44 11.85
C LYS A 129 -12.92 -6.88 10.53
N VAL A 130 -13.06 -7.64 9.44
CA VAL A 130 -12.59 -7.25 8.11
C VAL A 130 -13.79 -7.00 7.22
N LEU A 131 -14.00 -5.76 6.80
CA LEU A 131 -14.91 -5.42 5.71
C LEU A 131 -14.12 -5.45 4.40
N PHE A 132 -14.60 -6.24 3.44
CA PHE A 132 -13.99 -6.37 2.11
C PHE A 132 -14.94 -5.76 1.09
N LEU A 133 -14.49 -4.73 0.39
CA LEU A 133 -15.25 -3.97 -0.62
C LEU A 133 -14.57 -4.08 -1.98
N ARG A 134 -15.36 -3.99 -3.05
CA ARG A 134 -14.83 -3.88 -4.41
C ARG A 134 -15.03 -2.46 -4.92
N TYR A 135 -13.96 -1.87 -5.44
CA TYR A 135 -13.96 -0.50 -5.94
C TYR A 135 -15.05 -0.27 -7.00
N GLU A 136 -15.26 -1.25 -7.88
CA GLU A 136 -16.25 -1.17 -8.95
C GLU A 136 -17.70 -1.17 -8.44
N GLU A 137 -17.95 -1.81 -7.30
CA GLU A 137 -19.27 -1.80 -6.66
C GLU A 137 -19.51 -0.46 -5.97
N MET A 138 -18.50 0.08 -5.28
CA MET A 138 -18.58 1.40 -4.65
C MET A 138 -18.85 2.51 -5.67
N LEU A 139 -18.37 2.37 -6.91
CA LEU A 139 -18.69 3.31 -7.98
C LEU A 139 -20.10 3.16 -8.54
N ARG A 140 -20.66 1.94 -8.48
CA ARG A 140 -21.98 1.63 -9.01
C ARG A 140 -23.09 2.08 -8.06
N ASP A 141 -22.88 1.90 -6.75
CA ASP A 141 -23.82 2.23 -5.69
C ASP A 141 -23.06 2.76 -4.46
N PRO A 142 -22.82 4.09 -4.40
CA PRO A 142 -21.95 4.72 -3.41
C PRO A 142 -22.57 4.89 -2.02
#